data_AF-A0A965YPT0-F1
#
_entry.id   AF-A0A965YPT0-F1
#
_cell.length_a   1.000
_cell.length_b   1.000
_cell.length_c   1.000
_cell.angle_alpha   90.00
_cell.angle_beta   90.00
_cell.angle_gamma   90.00
#
_symmetry.space_group_name_H-M   'P 1'
#
loop_
_entity.id
_entity.type
_entity.pdbx_description
1 polymer ?
#
loop_
_entity_poly.entity_id
_entity_poly.type
_entity_poly.pdbx_seq_one_letter_code
_entity_poly.pdbx_strand_id
1 'polypeptide(L)'
;MLSIKYWAEKFLQPLQSWMKRLAILTQIKQLKIMSLVKKIVSIVDNLTDAEKKRLKLIYQIQKMAKVCKNKSEICRKFNLNKATIKKYLYGDPEVLCRSNKRSFLDQYKDFIIKCISDGMTQTDTAKRVKDLGVSCGLGNIRLYVFSVAKQYQLEVTKYVSSNGGYAASEKVRAEYITRKGIFNYLWMNGELTPSHHEFLWNKYNPLPELEKCILEFREIFTVKNMSLLYLFIERYKKSMLKEIASFANGLEKDISAVENAVASPLSNGFVEGTNSKVKMVKRTMYGRCSQKLLAAKLMYEPT
;
A
#
# COMPACT_ATOMS: atom_id res chain seq x y z
N MET A 1 -25.04 -17.37 23.84
CA MET A 1 -24.12 -18.41 24.36
C MET A 1 -23.13 -18.70 23.26
N LEU A 2 -21.95 -18.12 23.40
CA LEU A 2 -21.02 -17.80 22.33
C LEU A 2 -20.30 -19.06 21.85
N SER A 3 -20.30 -19.34 20.55
CA SER A 3 -19.61 -20.52 19.98
C SER A 3 -18.09 -20.41 20.05
N ILE A 4 -17.39 -21.54 19.93
CA ILE A 4 -15.96 -21.63 19.59
C ILE A 4 -15.61 -20.66 18.43
N LYS A 5 -16.51 -20.47 17.45
CA LYS A 5 -16.33 -19.48 16.37
C LYS A 5 -16.29 -18.01 16.84
N TYR A 6 -17.08 -17.64 17.85
CA TYR A 6 -17.05 -16.28 18.40
C TYR A 6 -15.76 -16.01 19.16
N TRP A 7 -15.32 -16.97 19.97
CA TRP A 7 -14.05 -16.86 20.69
C TRP A 7 -12.84 -16.94 19.74
N ALA A 8 -12.95 -17.71 18.66
CA ALA A 8 -12.00 -17.69 17.55
C ALA A 8 -11.88 -16.27 16.95
N GLU A 9 -13.00 -15.61 16.61
CA GLU A 9 -12.98 -14.26 16.05
C GLU A 9 -12.36 -13.24 17.01
N LYS A 10 -12.64 -13.33 18.32
CA LYS A 10 -11.99 -12.47 19.33
C LYS A 10 -10.50 -12.78 19.52
N PHE A 11 -10.08 -14.03 19.40
CA PHE A 11 -8.67 -14.44 19.41
C PHE A 11 -7.91 -13.99 18.15
N LEU A 12 -8.61 -13.98 17.00
CA LEU A 12 -8.10 -13.65 15.68
C LEU A 12 -7.73 -12.17 15.51
N GLN A 13 -8.49 -11.24 16.10
CA GLN A 13 -8.26 -9.80 15.89
C GLN A 13 -6.91 -9.29 16.42
N PRO A 14 -6.47 -9.61 17.66
CA PRO A 14 -5.15 -9.21 18.16
C PRO A 14 -4.00 -9.82 17.36
N LEU A 15 -4.08 -11.11 17.01
CA LEU A 15 -3.06 -11.80 16.22
C LEU A 15 -2.93 -11.26 14.80
N GLN A 16 -4.07 -10.96 14.16
CA GLN A 16 -4.04 -10.34 12.84
C GLN A 16 -3.45 -8.92 12.87
N SER A 17 -3.63 -8.18 13.96
CA SER A 17 -3.02 -6.87 14.19
C SER A 17 -1.51 -6.99 14.43
N TRP A 18 -1.09 -7.96 15.25
CA TRP A 18 0.31 -8.24 15.56
C TRP A 18 1.13 -8.63 14.31
N MET A 19 0.60 -9.55 13.48
CA MET A 19 1.24 -9.92 12.21
C MET A 19 1.37 -8.74 11.23
N LYS A 20 0.49 -7.72 11.30
CA LYS A 20 0.62 -6.49 10.49
C LYS A 20 1.79 -5.61 10.97
N ARG A 21 2.06 -5.56 12.27
CA ARG A 21 3.11 -4.71 12.87
C ARG A 21 4.53 -5.23 12.58
N LEU A 22 4.72 -6.54 12.49
CA LEU A 22 6.01 -7.17 12.17
C LEU A 22 6.56 -6.81 10.77
N ALA A 23 5.68 -6.56 9.80
CA ALA A 23 6.07 -6.22 8.42
C ALA A 23 6.55 -4.75 8.26
N ILE A 24 6.15 -3.86 9.18
CA ILE A 24 6.48 -2.43 9.10
C ILE A 24 7.90 -2.17 9.64
N LEU A 25 8.34 -2.94 10.64
CA LEU A 25 9.65 -2.80 11.26
C LEU A 25 10.81 -3.27 10.35
N THR A 26 10.53 -4.12 9.36
CA THR A 26 11.52 -4.64 8.41
C THR A 26 11.90 -3.62 7.33
N GLN A 27 11.08 -2.60 7.08
CA GLN A 27 11.26 -1.66 5.97
C GLN A 27 12.08 -0.40 6.34
N ILE A 28 12.26 -0.13 7.64
CA ILE A 28 12.88 1.11 8.14
C ILE A 28 14.43 1.03 8.21
N LYS A 29 15.02 -0.17 8.11
CA LYS A 29 16.47 -0.38 8.32
C LYS A 29 17.37 -0.10 7.09
N GLN A 30 16.82 0.19 5.91
CA GLN A 30 17.60 0.28 4.65
C GLN A 30 17.93 1.71 4.15
N LEU A 31 17.49 2.79 4.81
CA LEU A 31 17.55 4.15 4.25
C LEU A 31 18.71 5.04 4.73
N LYS A 32 19.86 4.47 5.09
CA LYS A 32 21.02 5.26 5.52
C LYS A 32 22.25 4.77 4.78
N ILE A 33 22.61 5.42 3.67
CA ILE A 33 23.98 5.50 3.09
C ILE A 33 23.93 6.23 1.72
N MET A 34 24.80 7.25 1.60
CA MET A 34 25.39 7.85 0.39
C MET A 34 24.70 9.04 -0.32
N SER A 35 25.16 10.23 0.08
CA SER A 35 25.42 11.43 -0.73
C SER A 35 26.79 11.25 -1.44
N LEU A 36 27.15 11.78 -2.63
CA LEU A 36 27.29 13.14 -3.18
C LEU A 36 27.91 12.99 -4.60
N VAL A 37 27.42 13.64 -5.68
CA VAL A 37 28.25 14.00 -6.87
C VAL A 37 27.69 15.26 -7.58
N LYS A 38 28.59 16.15 -8.03
CA LYS A 38 28.38 17.50 -8.60
C LYS A 38 27.93 17.52 -10.08
N LYS A 39 27.25 18.63 -10.41
CA LYS A 39 26.64 19.05 -11.70
C LYS A 39 27.61 19.24 -12.87
N ILE A 40 27.11 18.96 -14.08
CA ILE A 40 27.59 19.51 -15.36
C ILE A 40 26.43 20.28 -16.02
N VAL A 41 26.78 21.28 -16.84
CA VAL A 41 25.94 22.37 -17.36
C VAL A 41 24.94 21.89 -18.44
N SER A 42 23.70 22.43 -18.35
CA SER A 42 22.54 22.07 -19.16
C SER A 42 22.59 22.61 -20.59
N ILE A 43 22.26 21.77 -21.57
CA ILE A 43 21.96 22.19 -22.94
C ILE A 43 20.49 22.66 -23.00
N VAL A 44 20.35 23.97 -23.19
CA VAL A 44 19.12 24.74 -23.44
C VAL A 44 18.75 24.47 -24.92
N ASP A 45 17.44 24.39 -25.28
CA ASP A 45 16.90 24.93 -26.55
C ASP A 45 15.62 24.29 -27.14
N ASN A 46 14.96 23.30 -26.52
CA ASN A 46 13.67 22.79 -27.05
C ASN A 46 12.44 23.15 -26.20
N LEU A 47 11.54 23.98 -26.78
CA LEU A 47 10.24 24.39 -26.22
C LEU A 47 9.18 23.28 -26.35
N THR A 48 8.42 23.01 -25.27
CA THR A 48 7.29 22.05 -25.28
C THR A 48 6.07 22.59 -26.04
N ASP A 49 5.13 21.73 -26.47
CA ASP A 49 3.93 22.17 -27.21
C ASP A 49 3.05 23.16 -26.44
N ALA A 50 2.99 23.03 -25.12
CA ALA A 50 2.28 23.98 -24.26
C ALA A 50 3.00 25.34 -24.21
N GLU A 51 4.33 25.35 -24.24
CA GLU A 51 5.14 26.57 -24.29
C GLU A 51 5.07 27.21 -25.68
N LYS A 52 5.03 26.42 -26.77
CA LYS A 52 4.76 26.91 -28.13
C LYS A 52 3.39 27.59 -28.23
N LYS A 53 2.33 26.97 -27.67
CA LYS A 53 0.99 27.58 -27.60
C LYS A 53 0.98 28.88 -26.79
N ARG A 54 1.70 28.91 -25.67
CA ARG A 54 1.83 30.11 -24.83
C ARG A 54 2.62 31.21 -25.52
N LEU A 55 3.70 30.87 -26.23
CA LEU A 55 4.49 31.80 -27.04
C LEU A 55 3.62 32.45 -28.13
N LYS A 56 2.84 31.65 -28.86
CA LYS A 56 1.91 32.14 -29.88
C LYS A 56 0.86 33.10 -29.29
N LEU A 57 0.31 32.78 -28.12
CA LEU A 57 -0.63 33.64 -27.39
C LEU A 57 0.01 34.98 -27.00
N ILE A 58 1.24 34.97 -26.47
CA ILE A 58 1.96 36.19 -26.08
C ILE A 58 2.21 37.09 -27.31
N TYR A 59 2.66 36.52 -28.43
CA TYR A 59 2.83 37.28 -29.68
C TYR A 59 1.51 37.87 -30.20
N GLN A 60 0.40 37.15 -30.12
CA GLN A 60 -0.91 37.66 -30.52
C GLN A 60 -1.35 38.85 -29.66
N ILE A 61 -1.12 38.78 -28.34
CA ILE A 61 -1.42 39.87 -27.41
C ILE A 61 -0.55 41.09 -27.70
N GLN A 62 0.76 40.91 -27.92
CA GLN A 62 1.68 42.01 -28.23
C GLN A 62 1.38 42.63 -29.60
N LYS A 63 1.06 41.82 -30.62
CA LYS A 63 0.66 42.32 -31.95
C LYS A 63 -0.64 43.13 -31.87
N MET A 64 -1.63 42.66 -31.12
CA MET A 64 -2.88 43.38 -30.95
C MET A 64 -2.70 44.68 -30.16
N ALA A 65 -1.80 44.71 -29.18
CA ALA A 65 -1.49 45.92 -28.43
C ALA A 65 -0.82 47.01 -29.27
N LYS A 66 -0.12 46.64 -30.34
CA LYS A 66 0.42 47.60 -31.33
C LYS A 66 -0.69 48.24 -32.18
N VAL A 67 -1.80 47.53 -32.40
CA VAL A 67 -2.94 47.99 -33.23
C VAL A 67 -4.00 48.72 -32.40
N CYS A 68 -4.36 48.19 -31.23
CA CYS A 68 -5.33 48.77 -30.31
C CYS A 68 -4.69 49.00 -28.93
N LYS A 69 -4.58 50.25 -28.49
CA LYS A 69 -3.95 50.61 -27.21
C LYS A 69 -4.83 50.32 -25.98
N ASN A 70 -6.09 49.90 -26.16
CA ASN A 70 -7.02 49.69 -25.05
C ASN A 70 -6.82 48.31 -24.38
N LYS A 71 -6.20 48.33 -23.20
CA LYS A 71 -5.92 47.13 -22.40
C LYS A 71 -7.18 46.37 -21.97
N SER A 72 -8.31 47.05 -21.77
CA SER A 72 -9.57 46.43 -21.36
C SER A 72 -10.19 45.59 -22.48
N GLU A 73 -10.02 46.03 -23.73
CA GLU A 73 -10.49 45.31 -24.92
C GLU A 73 -9.66 44.02 -25.15
N ILE A 74 -8.35 44.11 -24.95
CA ILE A 74 -7.44 42.95 -24.99
C ILE A 74 -7.84 41.93 -23.91
N CYS A 75 -8.16 42.37 -22.69
CA CYS A 75 -8.62 41.48 -21.62
C CYS A 75 -9.91 40.74 -22.00
N ARG A 76 -10.90 41.45 -22.58
CA ARG A 76 -12.17 40.86 -23.03
C ARG A 76 -11.97 39.86 -24.17
N LYS A 77 -11.14 40.19 -25.17
CA LYS A 77 -10.94 39.34 -26.35
C LYS A 77 -10.21 38.03 -26.04
N PHE A 78 -9.17 38.08 -25.19
CA PHE A 78 -8.39 36.89 -24.83
C PHE A 78 -8.92 36.19 -23.57
N ASN A 79 -9.94 36.75 -22.91
CA ASN A 79 -10.49 36.27 -21.65
C ASN A 79 -9.39 36.05 -20.57
N LEU A 80 -8.52 37.04 -20.39
CA LEU A 80 -7.38 36.98 -19.47
C LEU A 80 -7.46 38.09 -18.42
N ASN A 81 -6.94 37.79 -17.22
CA ASN A 81 -6.81 38.77 -16.15
C ASN A 81 -5.88 39.92 -16.57
N LYS A 82 -6.24 41.15 -16.19
CA LYS A 82 -5.46 42.39 -16.41
C LYS A 82 -4.01 42.29 -15.92
N ALA A 83 -3.74 41.56 -14.84
CA ALA A 83 -2.38 41.31 -14.34
C ALA A 83 -1.55 40.44 -15.30
N THR A 84 -2.16 39.39 -15.87
CA THR A 84 -1.53 38.52 -16.86
C THR A 84 -1.29 39.25 -18.18
N ILE A 85 -2.25 40.07 -18.64
CA ILE A 85 -2.06 40.93 -19.82
C ILE A 85 -0.92 41.92 -19.59
N LYS A 86 -0.87 42.59 -18.43
CA LYS A 86 0.25 43.49 -18.10
C LYS A 86 1.59 42.75 -18.15
N LYS A 87 1.67 41.54 -17.62
CA LYS A 87 2.88 40.70 -17.67
C LYS A 87 3.29 40.37 -19.11
N TYR A 88 2.36 39.98 -19.97
CA TYR A 88 2.64 39.57 -21.35
C TYR A 88 2.91 40.74 -22.31
N LEU A 89 2.42 41.94 -22.01
CA LEU A 89 2.66 43.13 -22.84
C LEU A 89 4.10 43.64 -22.76
N TYR A 90 4.74 43.56 -21.59
CA TYR A 90 6.03 44.21 -21.35
C TYR A 90 7.21 43.23 -21.17
N GLY A 91 6.95 41.93 -21.00
CA GLY A 91 8.02 40.95 -20.88
C GLY A 91 8.40 40.30 -22.20
N ASP A 92 9.59 39.71 -22.22
CA ASP A 92 10.11 38.94 -23.35
C ASP A 92 9.27 37.67 -23.61
N PRO A 93 8.68 37.50 -24.81
CA PRO A 93 7.92 36.30 -25.18
C PRO A 93 8.67 34.99 -24.95
N GLU A 94 9.96 34.94 -25.25
CA GLU A 94 10.75 33.70 -25.18
C GLU A 94 10.98 33.24 -23.73
N VAL A 95 11.06 34.19 -22.80
CA VAL A 95 11.18 33.91 -21.37
C VAL A 95 9.83 33.61 -20.75
N LEU A 96 8.80 34.39 -21.10
CA LEU A 96 7.46 34.28 -20.53
C LEU A 96 6.69 33.03 -20.98
N CYS A 97 7.03 32.47 -22.14
CA CYS A 97 6.41 31.25 -22.63
C CYS A 97 6.82 30.01 -21.82
N ARG A 98 8.03 30.02 -21.23
CA ARG A 98 8.60 28.89 -20.48
C ARG A 98 7.87 28.67 -19.16
N SER A 99 7.62 27.40 -18.82
CA SER A 99 6.98 27.04 -17.57
C SER A 99 8.00 26.99 -16.42
N ASN A 100 7.80 27.80 -15.36
CA ASN A 100 8.64 27.78 -14.15
C ASN A 100 8.32 26.60 -13.20
N LYS A 101 7.86 25.45 -13.73
CA LYS A 101 7.63 24.27 -12.90
C LYS A 101 8.96 23.58 -12.65
N ARG A 102 9.66 23.99 -11.59
CA ARG A 102 10.85 23.28 -11.13
C ARG A 102 10.43 22.06 -10.32
N SER A 103 10.64 20.88 -10.85
CA SER A 103 10.52 19.63 -10.10
C SER A 103 11.77 19.45 -9.25
N PHE A 104 11.63 18.90 -8.04
CA PHE A 104 12.79 18.43 -7.27
C PHE A 104 13.65 17.44 -8.07
N LEU A 105 13.01 16.69 -8.97
CA LEU A 105 13.67 15.72 -9.85
C LEU A 105 14.48 16.35 -10.99
N ASP A 106 14.34 17.66 -11.24
CA ASP A 106 15.11 18.37 -12.27
C ASP A 106 16.62 18.26 -12.01
N GLN A 107 17.05 18.04 -10.77
CA GLN A 107 18.44 17.82 -10.43
C GLN A 107 19.03 16.51 -11.00
N TYR A 108 18.19 15.55 -11.40
CA TYR A 108 18.60 14.28 -11.99
C TYR A 108 18.34 14.23 -13.50
N LYS A 109 17.93 15.34 -14.11
CA LYS A 109 17.50 15.37 -15.50
C LYS A 109 18.61 14.95 -16.47
N ASP A 110 19.83 15.41 -16.25
CA ASP A 110 20.98 15.06 -17.08
C ASP A 110 21.33 13.56 -16.96
N PHE A 111 21.24 13.02 -15.74
CA PHE A 111 21.45 11.60 -15.48
C PHE A 111 20.38 10.73 -16.18
N ILE A 112 19.13 11.19 -16.18
CA ILE A 112 18.02 10.50 -16.85
C ILE A 112 18.23 10.50 -18.37
N ILE A 113 18.60 11.65 -18.94
CA ILE A 113 18.88 11.77 -20.38
C ILE A 113 20.01 10.82 -20.76
N LYS A 114 21.11 10.84 -20.01
CA LYS A 114 22.24 9.93 -20.24
C LYS A 114 21.81 8.47 -20.18
N CYS A 115 21.07 8.05 -19.15
CA CYS A 115 20.62 6.66 -19.02
C CYS A 115 19.77 6.21 -20.22
N ILE A 116 18.86 7.06 -20.69
CA ILE A 116 17.99 6.71 -21.81
C ILE A 116 18.77 6.69 -23.13
N SER A 117 19.69 7.64 -23.34
CA SER A 117 20.59 7.63 -24.49
C SER A 117 21.52 6.41 -24.52
N ASP A 118 21.91 5.91 -23.33
CA ASP A 118 22.66 4.67 -23.16
C ASP A 118 21.77 3.40 -23.36
N GLY A 119 20.52 3.56 -23.80
CA GLY A 119 19.59 2.47 -24.13
C GLY A 119 18.86 1.85 -22.93
N MET A 120 19.01 2.42 -21.73
CA MET A 120 18.40 1.88 -20.51
C MET A 120 16.88 2.03 -20.51
N THR A 121 16.19 1.05 -19.92
CA THR A 121 14.73 1.12 -19.79
C THR A 121 14.31 2.23 -18.83
N GLN A 122 13.07 2.69 -18.99
CA GLN A 122 12.45 3.66 -18.07
C GLN A 122 12.45 3.17 -16.61
N THR A 123 12.26 1.87 -16.39
CA THR A 123 12.17 1.29 -15.05
C THR A 123 13.55 1.23 -14.39
N ASP A 124 14.58 0.85 -15.14
CA ASP A 124 15.94 0.76 -14.61
C ASP A 124 16.53 2.16 -14.38
N THR A 125 16.23 3.09 -15.27
CA THR A 125 16.56 4.51 -15.08
C THR A 125 15.89 5.07 -13.82
N ALA A 126 14.60 4.75 -13.58
CA ALA A 126 13.90 5.20 -12.38
C ALA A 126 14.44 4.55 -11.09
N LYS A 127 14.85 3.28 -11.14
CA LYS A 127 15.52 2.61 -10.01
C LYS A 127 16.86 3.27 -9.70
N ARG A 128 17.70 3.50 -10.71
CA ARG A 128 18.98 4.18 -10.52
C ARG A 128 18.80 5.59 -9.95
N VAL A 129 17.80 6.34 -10.40
CA VAL A 129 17.47 7.64 -9.81
C VAL A 129 16.98 7.51 -8.37
N LYS A 130 16.24 6.44 -8.02
CA LYS A 130 15.85 6.16 -6.64
C LYS A 130 17.07 5.83 -5.77
N ASP A 131 18.02 5.07 -6.32
CA ASP A 131 19.27 4.70 -5.68
C ASP A 131 20.16 5.91 -5.42
N LEU A 132 19.99 7.01 -6.18
CA LEU A 132 20.58 8.33 -5.90
C LEU A 132 19.93 9.08 -4.71
N GLY A 133 19.14 8.39 -3.88
CA GLY A 133 18.64 8.90 -2.60
C GLY A 133 17.38 9.77 -2.70
N VAL A 134 16.61 9.66 -3.78
CA VAL A 134 15.39 10.46 -3.97
C VAL A 134 14.32 10.04 -2.98
N SER A 135 13.77 10.98 -2.22
CA SER A 135 12.70 10.72 -1.24
C SER A 135 11.38 10.29 -1.89
N CYS A 136 11.05 10.81 -3.08
CA CYS A 136 9.78 10.53 -3.75
C CYS A 136 9.65 9.05 -4.19
N GLY A 137 8.40 8.57 -4.28
CA GLY A 137 8.12 7.18 -4.65
C GLY A 137 8.59 6.83 -6.07
N LEU A 138 8.97 5.56 -6.29
CA LEU A 138 9.49 5.07 -7.57
C LEU A 138 8.52 5.33 -8.75
N GLY A 139 7.21 5.34 -8.49
CA GLY A 139 6.20 5.70 -9.48
C GLY A 139 6.31 7.15 -9.96
N ASN A 140 6.55 8.10 -9.05
CA ASN A 140 6.73 9.51 -9.40
C ASN A 140 8.01 9.74 -10.18
N ILE A 141 9.10 9.04 -9.82
CA ILE A 141 10.35 9.06 -10.57
C ILE A 141 10.12 8.54 -11.99
N ARG A 142 9.41 7.42 -12.12
CA ARG A 142 9.11 6.80 -13.42
C ARG A 142 8.28 7.71 -14.33
N LEU A 143 7.28 8.40 -13.79
CA LEU A 143 6.49 9.40 -14.50
C LEU A 143 7.35 10.59 -14.93
N TYR A 144 8.28 11.01 -14.08
CA TYR A 144 9.21 12.08 -14.41
C TYR A 144 10.19 11.66 -15.52
N VAL A 145 10.78 10.47 -15.43
CA VAL A 145 11.63 9.88 -16.49
C VAL A 145 10.90 9.84 -17.83
N PHE A 146 9.63 9.41 -17.84
CA PHE A 146 8.79 9.45 -19.04
C PHE A 146 8.63 10.86 -19.61
N SER A 147 8.37 11.84 -18.74
CA SER A 147 8.19 13.23 -19.15
C SER A 147 9.47 13.82 -19.75
N VAL A 148 10.63 13.49 -19.20
CA VAL A 148 11.95 13.90 -19.72
C VAL A 148 12.21 13.25 -21.08
N ALA A 149 11.98 11.94 -21.20
CA ALA A 149 12.17 11.24 -22.47
C ALA A 149 11.30 11.85 -23.58
N LYS A 150 10.02 12.13 -23.27
CA LYS A 150 9.10 12.78 -24.20
C LYS A 150 9.53 14.22 -24.56
N GLN A 151 10.03 14.98 -23.59
CA GLN A 151 10.50 16.35 -23.81
C GLN A 151 11.72 16.39 -24.77
N TYR A 152 12.64 15.44 -24.63
CA TYR A 152 13.88 15.37 -25.42
C TYR A 152 13.76 14.45 -26.64
N GLN A 153 12.55 13.96 -26.95
CA GLN A 153 12.28 13.05 -28.07
C GLN A 153 13.21 11.82 -28.06
N LEU A 154 13.53 11.32 -26.87
CA LEU A 154 14.39 10.15 -26.70
C LEU A 154 13.53 8.88 -26.87
N GLU A 155 14.03 7.94 -27.65
CA GLU A 155 13.41 6.62 -27.77
C GLU A 155 13.59 5.84 -26.46
N VAL A 156 12.51 5.74 -25.70
CA VAL A 156 12.50 4.89 -24.50
C VAL A 156 12.36 3.46 -24.94
N THR A 157 13.39 2.64 -24.66
CA THR A 157 13.28 1.20 -24.82
C THR A 157 12.13 0.70 -23.93
N LYS A 158 11.03 0.29 -24.59
CA LYS A 158 9.96 -0.42 -23.91
C LYS A 158 10.56 -1.69 -23.33
N TYR A 159 10.05 -2.12 -22.18
CA TYR A 159 10.44 -3.38 -21.58
C TYR A 159 10.38 -4.49 -22.64
N VAL A 160 11.54 -4.92 -23.13
CA VAL A 160 11.66 -6.14 -23.92
C VAL A 160 11.74 -7.23 -22.86
N SER A 161 10.70 -8.05 -22.76
CA SER A 161 10.83 -9.32 -22.05
C SER A 161 11.95 -10.07 -22.76
N SER A 162 13.08 -10.24 -22.09
CA SER A 162 14.22 -10.98 -22.62
C SER A 162 13.83 -12.45 -22.75
N ASN A 163 13.19 -12.79 -23.86
CA ASN A 163 13.14 -14.15 -24.35
C ASN A 163 14.55 -14.52 -24.83
N GLY A 164 15.25 -15.32 -24.03
CA GLY A 164 16.45 -16.06 -24.44
C GLY A 164 17.76 -15.36 -24.11
N GLY A 165 18.54 -15.98 -23.21
CA GLY A 165 19.95 -15.61 -23.00
C GLY A 165 20.35 -15.22 -21.59
N TYR A 166 19.75 -15.82 -20.55
CA TYR A 166 20.47 -15.95 -19.29
C TYR A 166 21.05 -17.35 -19.27
N ALA A 167 22.38 -17.45 -19.12
CA ALA A 167 23.00 -18.66 -18.59
C ALA A 167 22.14 -19.11 -17.41
N ALA A 168 21.70 -20.36 -17.42
CA ALA A 168 20.84 -20.91 -16.39
C ALA A 168 21.59 -20.88 -15.05
N SER A 169 21.58 -19.72 -14.37
CA SER A 169 21.62 -19.74 -12.92
C SER A 169 20.36 -20.51 -12.56
N GLU A 170 20.53 -21.71 -12.04
CA GLU A 170 19.47 -22.50 -11.47
C GLU A 170 18.66 -21.54 -10.59
N LYS A 171 17.47 -21.15 -11.09
CA LYS A 171 16.59 -20.25 -10.36
C LYS A 171 16.17 -21.08 -9.17
N VAL A 172 16.88 -20.95 -8.05
CA VAL A 172 16.44 -21.47 -6.76
C VAL A 172 15.02 -20.93 -6.62
N ARG A 173 14.03 -21.81 -6.81
CA ARG A 173 12.64 -21.45 -6.64
C ARG A 173 12.53 -21.08 -5.18
N ALA A 174 12.48 -19.78 -4.90
CA ALA A 174 12.25 -19.32 -3.54
C ALA A 174 10.89 -19.86 -3.13
N GLU A 175 10.89 -20.85 -2.24
CA GLU A 175 9.67 -21.34 -1.62
C GLU A 175 9.09 -20.18 -0.79
N TYR A 176 7.83 -19.84 -1.07
CA TYR A 176 7.17 -18.71 -0.43
C TYR A 176 6.10 -19.23 0.51
N ILE A 177 6.18 -18.79 1.77
CA ILE A 177 5.13 -19.05 2.75
C ILE A 177 4.21 -17.82 2.78
N THR A 178 2.93 -18.03 2.49
CA THR A 178 1.96 -16.94 2.63
C THR A 178 1.49 -16.83 4.07
N ARG A 179 1.15 -15.60 4.49
CA ARG A 179 0.50 -15.34 5.77
C ARG A 179 -0.77 -16.19 5.97
N LYS A 180 -1.54 -16.38 4.90
CA LYS A 180 -2.72 -17.24 4.88
C LYS A 180 -2.36 -18.69 5.16
N GLY A 181 -1.24 -19.17 4.60
CA GLY A 181 -0.71 -20.51 4.86
C GLY A 181 -0.39 -20.74 6.35
N ILE A 182 0.35 -19.82 6.97
CA ILE A 182 0.66 -19.88 8.42
C ILE A 182 -0.64 -19.90 9.25
N PHE A 183 -1.58 -19.02 8.92
CA PHE A 183 -2.86 -18.95 9.62
C PHE A 183 -3.68 -20.24 9.46
N ASN A 184 -3.75 -20.78 8.24
CA ASN A 184 -4.48 -22.01 7.97
C ASN A 184 -3.86 -23.20 8.70
N TYR A 185 -2.53 -23.28 8.78
CA TYR A 185 -1.85 -24.29 9.57
C TYR A 185 -2.25 -24.20 11.05
N LEU A 186 -2.06 -23.04 11.67
CA LEU A 186 -2.34 -22.84 13.09
C LEU A 186 -3.83 -23.01 13.46
N TRP A 187 -4.76 -22.57 12.60
CA TRP A 187 -6.18 -22.43 12.98
C TRP A 187 -7.15 -23.26 12.16
N MET A 188 -6.77 -23.77 10.98
CA MET A 188 -7.68 -24.50 10.08
C MET A 188 -7.24 -25.95 9.83
N ASN A 189 -6.30 -26.47 10.62
CA ASN A 189 -5.67 -27.79 10.42
C ASN A 189 -5.11 -27.94 9.00
N GLY A 190 -4.64 -26.84 8.41
CA GLY A 190 -3.96 -26.86 7.11
C GLY A 190 -2.58 -27.49 7.22
N GLU A 191 -2.02 -27.91 6.10
CA GLU A 191 -0.68 -28.47 6.06
C GLU A 191 0.39 -27.39 5.89
N LEU A 192 1.55 -27.61 6.51
CA LEU A 192 2.75 -26.80 6.35
C LEU A 192 3.95 -27.74 6.17
N THR A 193 4.75 -27.52 5.13
CA THR A 193 5.96 -28.33 4.88
C THR A 193 6.86 -28.35 6.12
N PRO A 194 7.47 -29.49 6.51
CA PRO A 194 8.35 -29.57 7.68
C PRO A 194 9.47 -28.51 7.66
N SER A 195 10.08 -28.27 6.51
CA SER A 195 11.13 -27.25 6.33
C SER A 195 10.62 -25.83 6.60
N HIS A 196 9.38 -25.53 6.20
CA HIS A 196 8.73 -24.25 6.47
C HIS A 196 8.39 -24.09 7.95
N HIS A 197 7.92 -25.16 8.59
CA HIS A 197 7.64 -25.17 10.02
C HIS A 197 8.90 -24.90 10.83
N GLU A 198 9.97 -25.67 10.60
CA GLU A 198 11.25 -25.52 11.28
C GLU A 198 11.82 -24.10 11.12
N PHE A 199 11.83 -23.58 9.90
CA PHE A 199 12.29 -22.22 9.64
C PHE A 199 11.49 -21.17 10.41
N LEU A 200 10.15 -21.29 10.43
CA LEU A 200 9.29 -20.32 11.09
C LEU A 200 9.42 -20.36 12.61
N TRP A 201 9.45 -21.55 13.22
CA TRP A 201 9.54 -21.70 14.68
C TRP A 201 10.91 -21.30 15.21
N ASN A 202 11.98 -21.53 14.44
CA ASN A 202 13.32 -21.05 14.78
C ASN A 202 13.46 -19.52 14.60
N LYS A 203 12.82 -18.95 13.58
CA LYS A 203 12.93 -17.51 13.27
C LYS A 203 12.03 -16.63 14.13
N TYR A 204 10.84 -17.11 14.49
CA TYR A 204 9.81 -16.32 15.18
C TYR A 204 9.47 -16.97 16.53
N ASN A 205 10.18 -16.55 17.56
CA ASN A 205 10.01 -16.99 18.95
C ASN A 205 8.55 -16.99 19.49
N PRO A 206 7.62 -16.13 19.01
CA PRO A 206 6.23 -16.17 19.47
C PRO A 206 5.39 -17.33 18.92
N LEU A 207 5.80 -17.96 17.81
CA LEU A 207 5.01 -19.01 17.16
C LEU A 207 4.87 -20.29 18.01
N PRO A 208 5.93 -20.82 18.66
CA PRO A 208 5.79 -21.98 19.55
C PRO A 208 4.80 -21.77 20.69
N GLU A 209 4.87 -20.64 21.39
CA GLU A 209 3.96 -20.33 22.49
C GLU A 209 2.52 -20.15 22.00
N LEU A 210 2.36 -19.52 20.83
CA LEU A 210 1.06 -19.33 20.20
C LEU A 210 0.44 -20.66 19.78
N GLU A 211 1.17 -21.54 19.11
CA GLU A 211 0.67 -22.85 18.69
C GLU A 211 0.20 -23.67 19.90
N LYS A 212 1.02 -23.70 20.96
CA LYS A 212 0.67 -24.37 22.21
C LYS A 212 -0.60 -23.81 22.84
N CYS A 213 -0.73 -22.48 22.87
CA CYS A 213 -1.94 -21.80 23.34
C CYS A 213 -3.18 -22.21 22.55
N ILE A 214 -3.08 -22.30 21.22
CA ILE A 214 -4.21 -22.69 20.35
C ILE A 214 -4.64 -24.14 20.63
N LEU A 215 -3.67 -25.05 20.76
CA LEU A 215 -3.93 -26.47 21.01
C LEU A 215 -4.59 -26.69 22.37
N GLU A 216 -4.02 -26.13 23.44
CA GLU A 216 -4.58 -26.22 24.80
C GLU A 216 -5.97 -25.57 24.89
N PHE A 217 -6.17 -24.45 24.19
CA PHE A 217 -7.49 -23.81 24.14
C PHE A 217 -8.54 -24.70 23.47
N ARG A 218 -8.19 -25.39 22.38
CA ARG A 218 -9.11 -26.33 21.72
C ARG A 218 -9.43 -27.53 22.59
N GLU A 219 -8.42 -28.07 23.27
CA GLU A 219 -8.56 -29.22 24.15
C GLU A 219 -9.61 -28.97 25.24
N ILE A 220 -9.68 -27.75 25.80
CA ILE A 220 -10.71 -27.39 26.77
C ILE A 220 -12.13 -27.66 26.25
N PHE A 221 -12.42 -27.30 25.00
CA PHE A 221 -13.76 -27.48 24.41
C PHE A 221 -13.99 -28.90 23.88
N THR A 222 -12.92 -29.62 23.52
CA THR A 222 -13.01 -31.03 23.11
C THR A 222 -13.29 -31.93 24.30
N VAL A 223 -12.52 -31.77 25.39
CA VAL A 223 -12.63 -32.56 26.62
C VAL A 223 -13.77 -32.04 27.52
N LYS A 224 -14.15 -30.77 27.37
CA LYS A 224 -15.16 -30.07 28.19
C LYS A 224 -14.83 -30.06 29.69
N ASN A 225 -13.56 -29.87 30.01
CA ASN A 225 -13.05 -29.91 31.38
C ASN A 225 -12.84 -28.49 31.94
N MET A 226 -13.53 -28.15 33.03
CA MET A 226 -13.44 -26.83 33.68
C MET A 226 -12.08 -26.57 34.33
N SER A 227 -11.46 -27.60 34.91
CA SER A 227 -10.14 -27.45 35.53
C SER A 227 -9.08 -27.04 34.50
N LEU A 228 -9.15 -27.59 33.29
CA LEU A 228 -8.27 -27.17 32.19
C LEU A 228 -8.49 -25.72 31.80
N LEU A 229 -9.73 -25.21 31.85
CA LEU A 229 -10.04 -23.80 31.58
C LEU A 229 -9.35 -22.87 32.58
N TYR A 230 -9.47 -23.13 33.89
CA TYR A 230 -8.84 -22.27 34.89
C TYR A 230 -7.32 -22.34 34.81
N LEU A 231 -6.74 -23.53 34.64
CA LEU A 231 -5.30 -23.70 34.47
C LEU A 231 -4.78 -22.95 33.23
N PHE A 232 -5.52 -23.00 32.12
CA PHE A 232 -5.20 -22.26 30.91
C PHE A 232 -5.18 -20.75 31.18
N ILE A 233 -6.22 -20.22 31.83
CA ILE A 233 -6.31 -18.79 32.13
C ILE A 233 -5.14 -18.34 33.01
N GLU A 234 -4.87 -19.04 34.12
CA GLU A 234 -3.79 -18.69 35.04
C GLU A 234 -2.42 -18.69 34.36
N ARG A 235 -2.17 -19.69 33.51
CA ARG A 235 -0.93 -19.83 32.75
C ARG A 235 -0.75 -18.68 31.77
N TYR A 236 -1.72 -18.47 30.88
CA TYR A 236 -1.55 -17.54 29.76
C TYR A 236 -1.72 -16.09 30.15
N LYS A 237 -2.33 -15.78 31.30
CA LYS A 237 -2.30 -14.43 31.90
C LYS A 237 -0.88 -13.93 32.17
N LYS A 238 0.05 -14.85 32.47
CA LYS A 238 1.47 -14.56 32.76
C LYS A 238 2.37 -14.69 31.52
N SER A 239 1.78 -14.89 30.34
CA SER A 239 2.53 -14.96 29.08
C SER A 239 3.30 -13.67 28.81
N MET A 240 4.51 -13.80 28.26
CA MET A 240 5.30 -12.66 27.79
C MET A 240 4.67 -11.97 26.57
N LEU A 241 3.83 -12.69 25.82
CA LEU A 241 3.10 -12.17 24.68
C LEU A 241 1.86 -11.43 25.16
N LYS A 242 1.88 -10.10 25.05
CA LYS A 242 0.81 -9.21 25.53
C LYS A 242 -0.55 -9.56 24.95
N GLU A 243 -0.59 -10.02 23.70
CA GLU A 243 -1.81 -10.44 23.02
C GLU A 243 -2.42 -11.69 23.65
N ILE A 244 -1.58 -12.68 24.01
CA ILE A 244 -2.02 -13.91 24.69
C ILE A 244 -2.45 -13.59 26.13
N ALA A 245 -1.67 -12.79 26.84
CA ALA A 245 -2.02 -12.34 28.18
C ALA A 245 -3.34 -11.56 28.19
N SER A 246 -3.54 -10.63 27.25
CA SER A 246 -4.80 -9.88 27.12
C SER A 246 -5.98 -10.78 26.79
N PHE A 247 -5.77 -11.85 26.00
CA PHE A 247 -6.80 -12.82 25.69
C PHE A 247 -7.23 -13.60 26.95
N ALA A 248 -6.26 -14.15 27.70
CA ALA A 248 -6.54 -14.88 28.94
C ALA A 248 -7.22 -14.00 29.99
N ASN A 249 -6.78 -12.74 30.15
CA ASN A 249 -7.47 -11.76 31.01
C ASN A 249 -8.91 -11.48 30.52
N GLY A 250 -9.15 -11.52 29.21
CA GLY A 250 -10.49 -11.36 28.64
C GLY A 250 -11.41 -12.54 28.96
N LEU A 251 -10.89 -13.77 28.90
CA LEU A 251 -11.62 -14.98 29.30
C LEU A 251 -12.02 -14.93 30.77
N GLU A 252 -11.10 -14.52 31.65
CA GLU A 252 -11.36 -14.40 33.08
C GLU A 252 -12.45 -13.35 33.40
N LYS A 253 -12.44 -12.21 32.71
CA LYS A 253 -13.48 -11.19 32.89
C LYS A 253 -14.87 -11.68 32.52
N ASP A 254 -14.97 -12.52 31.49
CA ASP A 254 -16.22 -13.09 30.99
C ASP A 254 -16.43 -14.55 31.49
N ILE A 255 -15.84 -14.93 32.64
CA ILE A 255 -15.69 -16.34 33.07
C ILE A 255 -17.02 -17.12 33.08
N SER A 256 -18.09 -16.54 33.61
CA SER A 256 -19.40 -17.21 33.66
C SER A 256 -19.94 -17.53 32.26
N ALA A 257 -19.65 -16.70 31.26
CA ALA A 257 -20.05 -16.98 29.88
C ALA A 257 -19.15 -18.05 29.24
N VAL A 258 -17.87 -18.10 29.60
CA VAL A 258 -16.90 -19.09 29.12
C VAL A 258 -17.18 -20.48 29.72
N GLU A 259 -17.39 -20.58 31.03
CA GLU A 259 -17.79 -21.82 31.71
C GLU A 259 -19.04 -22.43 31.07
N ASN A 260 -20.05 -21.60 30.86
CA ASN A 260 -21.27 -22.00 30.17
C ASN A 260 -21.00 -22.48 28.73
N ALA A 261 -20.07 -21.86 28.02
CA ALA A 261 -19.69 -22.29 26.67
C ALA A 261 -18.92 -23.62 26.64
N VAL A 262 -18.18 -23.95 27.70
CA VAL A 262 -17.47 -25.23 27.83
C VAL A 262 -18.43 -26.35 28.26
N ALA A 263 -19.35 -26.08 29.19
CA ALA A 263 -20.29 -27.07 29.72
C ALA A 263 -21.41 -27.40 28.71
N SER A 264 -21.94 -26.38 28.05
CA SER A 264 -23.14 -26.53 27.23
C SER A 264 -22.85 -27.20 25.89
N PRO A 265 -23.70 -28.14 25.43
CA PRO A 265 -23.67 -28.62 24.06
C PRO A 265 -24.28 -27.61 23.06
N LEU A 266 -24.99 -26.59 23.56
CA LEU A 266 -25.69 -25.61 22.73
C LEU A 266 -24.77 -24.44 22.38
N SER A 267 -24.82 -24.02 21.11
CA SER A 267 -23.98 -22.97 20.56
C SER A 267 -24.83 -21.96 19.81
N ASN A 268 -24.86 -20.70 20.29
CA ASN A 268 -25.51 -19.59 19.56
C ASN A 268 -24.58 -19.00 18.49
N GLY A 269 -23.42 -19.58 18.20
CA GLY A 269 -22.48 -18.99 17.23
C GLY A 269 -23.04 -18.86 15.83
N PHE A 270 -23.92 -19.78 15.41
CA PHE A 270 -24.58 -19.66 14.12
C PHE A 270 -25.48 -18.40 14.08
N VAL A 271 -26.26 -18.20 15.13
CA VAL A 271 -27.16 -17.05 15.28
C VAL A 271 -26.35 -15.75 15.41
N GLU A 272 -25.30 -15.76 16.23
CA GLU A 272 -24.41 -14.62 16.44
C GLU A 272 -23.64 -14.26 15.17
N GLY A 273 -23.14 -15.25 14.42
CA GLY A 273 -22.49 -15.06 13.13
C GLY A 273 -23.44 -14.43 12.10
N THR A 274 -24.69 -14.92 12.05
CA THR A 274 -25.74 -14.34 11.19
C THR A 274 -26.05 -12.90 11.59
N ASN A 275 -26.19 -12.63 12.89
CA ASN A 275 -26.43 -11.29 13.41
C ASN A 275 -25.25 -10.34 13.11
N SER A 276 -24.01 -10.83 13.23
CA SER A 276 -22.80 -10.09 12.87
C SER A 276 -22.75 -9.76 11.37
N LYS A 277 -23.08 -10.72 10.50
CA LYS A 277 -23.19 -10.50 9.04
C LYS A 277 -24.25 -9.44 8.72
N VAL A 278 -25.43 -9.54 9.33
CA VAL A 278 -26.52 -8.55 9.19
C VAL A 278 -26.05 -7.16 9.62
N LYS A 279 -25.45 -7.05 10.81
CA LYS A 279 -24.95 -5.78 11.35
C LYS A 279 -23.85 -5.19 10.46
N MET A 280 -22.95 -6.01 9.94
CA MET A 280 -21.91 -5.58 9.01
C MET A 280 -22.51 -4.99 7.74
N VAL A 281 -23.44 -5.69 7.09
CA VAL A 281 -24.13 -5.19 5.89
C VAL A 281 -24.84 -3.86 6.18
N LYS A 282 -25.54 -3.75 7.32
CA LYS A 282 -26.18 -2.49 7.73
C LYS A 282 -25.16 -1.36 7.91
N ARG A 283 -24.01 -1.60 8.54
CA ARG A 283 -22.95 -0.58 8.73
C ARG A 283 -22.33 -0.14 7.41
N THR A 284 -22.01 -1.08 6.50
CA THR A 284 -21.50 -0.75 5.16
C THR A 284 -22.48 0.10 4.35
N MET A 285 -23.78 -0.07 4.61
CA MET A 285 -24.85 0.70 3.97
C MET A 285 -25.29 1.93 4.79
N TYR A 286 -24.51 2.34 5.80
CA TYR A 286 -24.80 3.49 6.67
C TYR A 286 -26.21 3.44 7.31
N GLY A 287 -26.72 2.25 7.59
CA GLY A 287 -28.07 2.05 8.12
C GLY A 287 -29.21 2.21 7.12
N ARG A 288 -28.95 2.56 5.86
CA ARG A 288 -29.98 2.86 4.83
C ARG A 288 -30.51 1.62 4.10
N CYS A 289 -30.44 0.46 4.73
CA CYS A 289 -30.85 -0.80 4.11
C CYS A 289 -32.28 -1.16 4.54
N SER A 290 -33.23 -1.11 3.61
CA SER A 290 -34.59 -1.61 3.85
C SER A 290 -34.58 -3.15 4.02
N GLN A 291 -35.62 -3.72 4.63
CA GLN A 291 -35.69 -5.17 4.86
C GLN A 291 -35.53 -5.98 3.56
N LYS A 292 -36.18 -5.55 2.47
CA LYS A 292 -36.06 -6.18 1.15
C LYS A 292 -34.63 -6.15 0.61
N LEU A 293 -33.95 -5.00 0.72
CA LEU A 293 -32.57 -4.84 0.26
C LEU A 293 -31.58 -5.66 1.12
N LEU A 294 -31.84 -5.75 2.42
CA LEU A 294 -31.03 -6.54 3.34
C LEU A 294 -31.17 -8.03 3.05
N ALA A 295 -32.39 -8.51 2.81
CA ALA A 295 -32.65 -9.89 2.41
C ALA A 295 -31.92 -10.22 1.10
N ALA A 296 -32.07 -9.38 0.06
CA ALA A 296 -31.40 -9.57 -1.23
C ALA A 296 -29.86 -9.66 -1.10
N LYS A 297 -29.25 -8.86 -0.21
CA LYS A 297 -27.80 -8.84 0.00
C LYS A 297 -27.29 -9.99 0.86
N LEU A 298 -28.15 -10.60 1.67
CA LEU A 298 -27.79 -11.74 2.53
C LEU A 298 -28.03 -13.09 1.86
N MET A 299 -29.08 -13.17 1.03
CA MET A 299 -29.54 -14.37 0.33
C MET A 299 -28.89 -14.58 -1.05
N TYR A 300 -28.01 -13.66 -1.49
CA TYR A 300 -27.31 -13.83 -2.76
C TYR A 300 -26.39 -15.07 -2.69
N GLU A 301 -26.77 -16.14 -3.40
CA GLU A 301 -25.88 -17.25 -3.70
C GLU A 301 -24.92 -16.84 -4.83
N PRO A 302 -23.61 -17.11 -4.71
CA PRO A 302 -22.71 -16.95 -5.84
C PRO A 302 -23.03 -18.07 -6.85
N THR A 303 -23.48 -17.68 -8.03
CA THR A 303 -23.50 -18.51 -9.25
C THR A 303 -22.10 -18.96 -9.63
#